data_AF-A0A842QJN9-F1
#
_entry.id   AF-A0A842QJN9-F1
#
_cell.length_a   1.000
_cell.length_b   1.000
_cell.length_c   1.000
_cell.angle_alpha   90.00
_cell.angle_beta   90.00
_cell.angle_gamma   90.00
#
_symmetry.space_group_name_H-M   'P 1'
#
loop_
_entity.id
_entity.type
_entity.pdbx_description
1 polymer ?
#
loop_
_entity_poly.entity_id
_entity_poly.type
_entity_poly.pdbx_seq_one_letter_code
_entity_poly.pdbx_strand_id
1 'polypeptide(L)'
;MEREKKGILSAVLGSVLFVLSLFVVMPMEMLYLHSLTLMFVAVVMIGIGTAVAKGFDRSLDIRSSNCYYCDGKGMIETDSGTETCPRCGGTGKSPEDE
;
A
#
# COMPACT_ATOMS: atom_id res chain seq x y z
N MET A 1 9.95 0.53 -4.95
CA MET A 1 10.21 0.36 -6.40
C MET A 1 9.66 -0.95 -6.97
N GLU A 2 9.98 -2.15 -6.45
CA GLU A 2 9.50 -3.40 -7.10
C GLU A 2 7.99 -3.67 -6.93
N ARG A 3 7.41 -3.29 -5.78
CA ARG A 3 5.95 -3.35 -5.52
C ARG A 3 5.15 -2.38 -6.39
N GLU A 4 5.68 -1.19 -6.59
CA GLU A 4 5.09 -0.13 -7.41
C GLU A 4 4.99 -0.55 -8.89
N LYS A 5 6.07 -1.13 -9.44
CA LYS A 5 6.06 -1.72 -10.79
C LYS A 5 5.00 -2.83 -10.93
N LYS A 6 4.83 -3.68 -9.92
CA LYS A 6 3.81 -4.75 -9.91
C LYS A 6 2.38 -4.20 -9.85
N GLY A 7 2.14 -3.12 -9.10
CA GLY A 7 0.83 -2.45 -9.02
C GLY A 7 0.45 -1.73 -10.31
N ILE A 8 1.41 -1.05 -10.96
CA ILE A 8 1.17 -0.42 -12.27
C ILE A 8 0.87 -1.49 -13.32
N LEU A 9 1.62 -2.60 -13.31
CA LEU A 9 1.41 -3.70 -14.25
C LEU A 9 0.00 -4.32 -14.10
N SER A 10 -0.47 -4.54 -12.88
CA SER A 10 -1.80 -5.11 -12.64
C SER A 10 -2.93 -4.14 -13.04
N ALA A 11 -2.74 -2.83 -12.83
CA ALA A 11 -3.70 -1.82 -13.26
C ALA A 11 -3.80 -1.71 -14.79
N VAL A 12 -2.66 -1.73 -15.50
CA VAL A 12 -2.63 -1.71 -16.97
C VAL A 12 -3.29 -2.97 -17.53
N LEU A 13 -2.97 -4.15 -16.99
CA LEU A 13 -3.57 -5.40 -17.42
C LEU A 13 -5.10 -5.41 -17.21
N GLY A 14 -5.56 -4.95 -16.05
CA GLY A 14 -6.99 -4.82 -15.75
C GLY A 14 -7.71 -3.86 -16.70
N SER A 15 -7.09 -2.74 -17.05
CA SER A 15 -7.64 -1.77 -18.01
C SER A 15 -7.81 -2.36 -19.41
N VAL A 16 -6.81 -3.08 -19.92
CA VAL A 16 -6.89 -3.75 -21.23
C VAL A 16 -8.00 -4.80 -21.24
N LEU A 17 -8.11 -5.59 -20.17
CA LEU A 17 -9.13 -6.64 -20.02
C LEU A 17 -10.55 -6.04 -19.96
N PHE A 18 -10.71 -4.89 -19.29
CA PHE A 18 -11.97 -4.16 -19.25
C PHE A 18 -12.40 -3.67 -20.63
N VAL A 19 -11.49 -3.05 -21.40
CA VAL A 19 -11.78 -2.56 -22.76
C VAL A 19 -12.16 -3.72 -23.70
N LEU A 20 -11.45 -4.85 -23.63
CA LEU A 20 -11.79 -6.05 -24.38
C LEU A 20 -13.19 -6.57 -24.02
N SER A 21 -13.54 -6.61 -22.74
CA SER A 21 -14.88 -7.03 -22.32
C SER A 21 -15.97 -6.11 -22.87
N LEU A 22 -15.73 -4.79 -22.84
CA LEU A 22 -16.70 -3.79 -23.24
C LEU A 22 -16.95 -3.78 -24.76
N PHE A 23 -15.90 -3.90 -25.57
CA PHE A 23 -16.03 -3.78 -27.03
C PHE A 23 -16.15 -5.12 -27.78
N VAL A 24 -15.64 -6.21 -27.23
CA VAL A 24 -15.60 -7.52 -27.91
C VAL A 24 -16.61 -8.50 -27.32
N VAL A 25 -16.74 -8.55 -25.98
CA VAL A 25 -17.59 -9.55 -25.31
C VAL A 25 -19.04 -9.08 -25.15
N MET A 26 -19.25 -7.81 -24.77
CA MET A 26 -20.58 -7.21 -24.62
C MET A 26 -21.51 -7.33 -25.85
N PRO A 27 -21.05 -7.15 -27.11
CA PRO A 27 -21.96 -7.25 -28.27
C PRO A 27 -22.47 -8.67 -28.53
N MET A 28 -21.98 -9.70 -27.82
CA MET A 28 -22.50 -11.06 -27.91
C MET A 28 -23.59 -11.30 -26.85
N GLU A 29 -24.85 -11.38 -27.29
CA GLU A 29 -26.02 -11.56 -26.41
C GLU A 29 -25.90 -12.81 -25.51
N MET A 30 -25.34 -13.91 -26.04
CA MET A 30 -25.13 -15.16 -25.31
C MET A 30 -24.11 -15.04 -24.16
N LEU A 31 -23.25 -14.02 -24.18
CA LEU A 31 -22.18 -13.81 -23.21
C LEU A 31 -22.40 -12.57 -22.33
N TYR A 32 -23.57 -11.94 -22.40
CA TYR A 32 -23.86 -10.71 -21.65
C TYR A 32 -23.57 -10.85 -20.14
N LEU A 33 -24.05 -11.92 -19.51
CA LEU A 33 -23.84 -12.20 -18.09
C LEU A 33 -22.36 -12.44 -17.74
N HIS A 34 -21.62 -13.08 -18.66
CA HIS A 34 -20.17 -13.30 -18.52
C HIS A 34 -19.37 -12.00 -18.73
N SER A 35 -19.84 -11.10 -19.60
CA SER A 35 -19.22 -9.79 -19.81
C SER A 35 -19.29 -8.94 -18.53
N LEU A 36 -20.42 -8.98 -17.82
CA LEU A 36 -20.63 -8.24 -16.58
C LEU A 36 -19.69 -8.72 -15.46
N THR A 37 -19.54 -10.04 -15.30
CA THR A 37 -18.63 -10.60 -14.29
C THR A 37 -17.17 -10.29 -14.61
N LEU A 38 -16.76 -10.38 -15.89
CA LEU A 38 -15.42 -9.98 -16.33
C LEU A 38 -15.15 -8.48 -16.12
N MET A 39 -16.12 -7.62 -16.43
CA MET A 39 -16.00 -6.18 -16.20
C MET A 39 -15.83 -5.87 -14.71
N PHE A 40 -16.60 -6.53 -13.83
CA PHE A 40 -16.46 -6.37 -12.39
C PHE A 40 -15.06 -6.76 -11.90
N VAL A 41 -14.57 -7.94 -12.30
CA VAL A 41 -13.21 -8.40 -11.94
C VAL A 41 -12.15 -7.43 -12.45
N ALA A 42 -12.29 -6.94 -13.68
CA ALA A 42 -11.35 -5.99 -14.27
C ALA A 42 -11.31 -4.67 -13.48
N VAL A 43 -12.47 -4.12 -13.08
CA VAL A 43 -12.53 -2.89 -12.26
C VAL A 43 -11.91 -3.11 -10.87
N VAL A 44 -12.15 -4.25 -10.23
CA VAL A 44 -11.53 -4.59 -8.94
C VAL A 44 -10.00 -4.66 -9.08
N MET A 45 -9.50 -5.30 -10.14
CA MET A 45 -8.07 -5.38 -10.44
C MET A 45 -7.45 -3.99 -10.67
N ILE A 46 -8.14 -3.10 -11.38
CA ILE A 46 -7.71 -1.70 -11.56
C ILE A 46 -7.69 -0.97 -10.22
N GLY A 47 -8.71 -1.11 -9.38
CA GLY A 47 -8.79 -0.48 -8.07
C GLY A 47 -7.64 -0.90 -7.15
N ILE A 48 -7.39 -2.20 -7.04
CA ILE A 48 -6.28 -2.74 -6.24
C ILE A 48 -4.93 -2.34 -6.83
N GLY A 49 -4.76 -2.46 -8.16
CA GLY A 49 -3.52 -2.11 -8.84
C GLY A 49 -3.14 -0.64 -8.67
N THR A 50 -4.11 0.26 -8.83
CA THR A 50 -3.92 1.71 -8.63
C THR A 50 -3.64 2.06 -7.16
N ALA A 51 -4.31 1.41 -6.20
CA ALA A 51 -4.04 1.60 -4.77
C ALA A 51 -2.60 1.17 -4.39
N VAL A 52 -2.14 0.02 -4.91
CA VAL A 52 -0.78 -0.48 -4.71
C VAL A 52 0.26 0.39 -5.43
N ALA A 53 -0.02 0.80 -6.67
CA ALA A 53 0.85 1.69 -7.44
C ALA A 53 1.02 3.06 -6.79
N LYS A 54 -0.04 3.60 -6.19
CA LYS A 54 -0.03 4.91 -5.52
C LYS A 54 0.65 4.86 -4.14
N GLY A 55 1.10 3.69 -3.69
CA GLY A 55 1.85 3.56 -2.45
C GLY A 55 0.98 3.73 -1.21
N PHE A 56 -0.08 2.93 -1.09
CA PHE A 56 -0.78 2.70 0.18
C PHE A 56 0.10 2.06 1.28
N ASP A 57 1.44 2.05 1.12
CA ASP A 57 2.42 1.71 2.15
C ASP A 57 2.71 2.91 3.09
N ARG A 58 2.11 4.11 2.86
CA ARG A 58 2.41 5.31 3.68
C ARG A 58 1.35 5.67 4.73
N SER A 59 0.18 5.04 4.75
CA SER A 59 -0.90 5.38 5.69
C SER A 59 -1.34 4.23 6.61
N LEU A 60 -0.68 3.07 6.51
CA LEU A 60 -0.80 1.99 7.48
C LEU A 60 0.54 1.80 8.19
N ASP A 61 1.19 2.90 8.56
CA ASP A 61 2.17 2.86 9.64
C ASP A 61 1.36 2.58 10.91
N ILE A 62 1.17 1.29 11.16
CA ILE A 62 0.87 0.74 12.48
C ILE A 62 1.82 1.48 13.43
N ARG A 63 1.24 2.26 14.36
CA ARG A 63 1.91 3.05 15.40
C ARG A 63 3.40 2.70 15.48
N SER A 64 4.25 3.52 14.85
CA SER A 64 5.66 3.16 14.59
C SER A 64 6.23 2.50 15.85
N SER A 65 6.68 1.25 15.75
CA SER A 65 7.29 0.55 16.88
C SER A 65 8.50 1.30 17.43
N ASN A 66 9.01 2.26 16.66
CA ASN A 66 10.06 3.20 17.02
C ASN A 66 9.56 4.27 17.99
N CYS A 67 10.40 4.59 18.98
CA CYS A 67 10.15 5.68 19.91
C CYS A 67 10.12 7.01 19.15
N TYR A 68 8.99 7.72 19.20
CA TYR A 68 8.82 9.03 18.53
C TYR A 68 9.81 10.11 19.00
N TYR A 69 10.41 9.95 20.17
CA TYR A 69 11.30 10.95 20.77
C TYR A 69 12.73 10.85 20.25
N CYS A 70 13.22 9.64 19.97
CA CYS A 70 14.57 9.41 19.43
C CYS A 70 14.56 8.81 18.02
N ASP A 71 13.38 8.74 17.38
CA ASP A 71 13.16 8.22 16.04
C ASP A 71 13.80 6.83 15.81
N GLY A 72 13.66 5.94 16.80
CA GLY A 72 14.23 4.59 16.73
C GLY A 72 15.70 4.46 17.13
N LYS A 73 16.43 5.56 17.35
CA LYS A 73 17.89 5.52 17.59
C LYS A 73 18.30 5.05 18.98
N GLY A 74 17.40 5.14 19.96
CA GLY A 74 17.70 4.86 21.36
C GLY A 74 18.56 5.93 22.07
N MET A 75 19.06 6.92 21.35
CA MET A 75 19.89 8.01 21.89
C MET A 75 19.42 9.37 21.36
N ILE A 76 19.71 10.44 22.12
CA ILE A 76 19.47 11.83 21.76
C ILE A 76 20.79 12.62 21.82
N GLU A 77 20.92 13.63 20.98
CA GLU A 77 22.05 14.56 21.05
C GLU A 77 21.65 15.76 21.91
N THR A 78 22.43 16.00 22.97
CA THR A 78 22.31 17.14 23.87
C THR A 78 23.58 17.99 23.76
N ASP A 79 23.55 19.24 24.23
CA ASP A 79 24.73 20.12 24.28
C ASP A 79 25.92 19.52 25.07
N SER A 80 25.63 18.56 25.96
CA SER A 80 26.57 17.79 26.77
C SER A 80 27.12 16.52 26.08
N GLY A 81 26.62 16.15 24.91
CA GLY A 81 26.97 14.94 24.18
C GLY A 81 25.78 14.02 23.91
N THR A 82 26.06 12.78 23.52
CA THR A 82 25.04 11.78 23.21
C THR A 82 24.55 11.10 24.48
N GLU A 83 23.26 11.22 24.78
CA GLU A 83 22.63 10.66 25.97
C GLU A 83 21.58 9.60 25.61
N THR A 84 21.38 8.64 26.50
CA THR A 84 20.36 7.59 26.33
C THR A 84 18.97 8.21 26.31
N CYS A 85 18.14 7.84 25.34
CA CYS A 85 16.79 8.38 25.24
C CYS A 85 15.97 8.02 26.48
N PRO A 86 15.49 9.03 27.26
CA PRO A 86 14.79 8.79 28.52
C PRO A 86 13.40 8.19 28.32
N ARG A 87 12.79 8.42 27.15
CA ARG A 87 11.43 7.93 26.83
C ARG A 87 11.38 6.44 26.51
N CYS A 88 12.42 5.89 25.89
CA CYS A 88 12.48 4.46 25.55
C CYS A 88 13.53 3.68 26.33
N GLY A 89 14.22 4.32 27.28
CA GLY A 89 15.30 3.70 28.06
C GLY A 89 16.42 3.12 27.19
N GLY A 90 16.72 3.73 26.03
CA GLY A 90 17.77 3.23 25.13
C GLY A 90 17.33 2.16 24.11
N THR A 91 16.11 1.63 24.20
CA THR A 91 15.66 0.54 23.33
C THR A 91 15.33 0.97 21.89
N GLY A 92 15.11 2.27 21.68
CA GLY A 92 14.62 2.81 20.42
C GLY A 92 13.16 2.48 20.14
N LYS A 93 12.45 1.77 21.03
CA LYS A 93 11.06 1.37 20.81
C LYS A 93 10.07 2.22 21.60
N SER A 94 8.89 2.47 21.05
CA SER A 94 7.81 3.12 21.80
C SER A 94 7.39 2.20 22.94
N PRO A 95 7.22 2.71 24.18
CA PRO A 95 6.58 1.93 25.23
C PRO A 95 5.24 1.42 24.71
N GLU A 96 4.95 0.13 24.93
CA GLU A 96 3.59 -0.37 24.75
C GLU A 96 2.74 0.32 25.82
N ASP A 97 1.70 1.05 25.41
CA ASP A 97 0.72 1.58 26.35
C ASP A 97 0.00 0.35 26.94
N GLU A 98 0.34 -0.05 28.16
CA GLU A 98 -0.43 -1.02 28.96
C GLU A 98 -1.82 -0.47 29.32
#